data_AF-A0A238BK19-F1
#
_entry.id   AF-A0A238BK19-F1
#
_cell.length_a   1.000
_cell.length_b   1.000
_cell.length_c   1.000
_cell.angle_alpha   90.00
_cell.angle_beta   90.00
_cell.angle_gamma   90.00
#
_symmetry.space_group_name_H-M   'P 1'
#
loop_
_entity.id
_entity.type
_entity.pdbx_description
1 polymer ?
#
loop_
_entity_poly.entity_id
_entity_poly.type
_entity_poly.pdbx_seq_one_letter_code
_entity_poly.pdbx_strand_id
1 'polypeptide(L)'
;ILSVLSGKTNFQLQYQLIFSLWCLTFNPTIAEKFPHTGAIQILGDILSESTKEKVIRIILGTFRNILEKIDDRELERETALQMVQCKTLKTIELMDSKKFDDAELNDDVEFLNDKLHSSVQDFSSFDEYVSEVKSGRLQWSPVHKSEKFWRENAQKFNDKDFELLKILIKILEVQSDTLALCVAVHDIGEY
;
A
#
# COMPACT_ATOMS: atom_id res chain seq x y z
N ILE A 1 -16.72 2.93 -15.68
CA ILE A 1 -16.97 2.35 -14.33
C ILE A 1 -16.37 3.23 -13.25
N LEU A 2 -15.04 3.41 -13.21
CA LEU A 2 -14.36 4.18 -12.16
C LEU A 2 -14.83 5.63 -12.04
N SER A 3 -15.07 6.33 -13.17
CA SER A 3 -15.62 7.69 -13.15
C SER A 3 -16.99 7.81 -12.48
N VAL A 4 -17.83 6.78 -12.60
CA VAL A 4 -19.16 6.74 -11.98
C VAL A 4 -19.04 6.43 -10.49
N LEU A 5 -18.13 5.53 -10.11
CA LEU A 5 -17.85 5.19 -8.70
C LEU A 5 -17.23 6.35 -7.92
N SER A 6 -16.41 7.18 -8.57
CA SER A 6 -15.84 8.39 -7.96
C SER A 6 -16.92 9.44 -7.64
N GLY A 7 -18.08 9.38 -8.30
CA GLY A 7 -19.25 10.20 -7.96
C GLY A 7 -20.04 9.64 -6.78
N LYS A 8 -20.82 10.50 -6.11
CA LYS A 8 -21.76 10.07 -5.07
C LYS A 8 -22.89 9.26 -5.69
N THR A 9 -22.76 7.94 -5.62
CA THR A 9 -23.73 6.97 -6.13
C THR A 9 -24.35 6.19 -4.97
N ASN A 10 -25.56 5.67 -5.17
CA ASN A 10 -26.21 4.87 -4.13
C ASN A 10 -25.51 3.52 -3.93
N PHE A 11 -25.68 2.91 -2.75
CA PHE A 11 -24.98 1.68 -2.39
C PHE A 11 -25.29 0.49 -3.32
N GLN A 12 -26.46 0.48 -3.97
CA GLN A 12 -26.83 -0.58 -4.90
C GLN A 12 -26.01 -0.49 -6.19
N LEU A 13 -25.86 0.72 -6.73
CA LEU A 13 -25.05 0.96 -7.92
C LEU A 13 -23.56 0.75 -7.62
N GLN A 14 -23.08 1.20 -6.46
CA GLN A 14 -21.72 0.89 -6.00
C GLN A 14 -21.48 -0.62 -6.02
N TYR A 15 -22.34 -1.41 -5.37
CA TYR A 15 -22.23 -2.87 -5.35
C TYR A 15 -22.15 -3.47 -6.77
N GLN A 16 -23.05 -3.09 -7.68
CA GLN A 16 -23.09 -3.64 -9.04
C GLN A 16 -21.84 -3.30 -9.88
N LEU A 17 -21.35 -2.07 -9.75
CA LEU A 17 -20.15 -1.63 -10.45
C LEU A 17 -18.90 -2.29 -9.89
N ILE A 18 -18.80 -2.43 -8.57
CA ILE A 18 -17.67 -3.10 -7.91
C ILE A 18 -17.71 -4.59 -8.19
N PHE A 19 -18.88 -5.22 -8.21
CA PHE A 19 -19.05 -6.60 -8.65
C PHE A 19 -18.52 -6.82 -10.08
N SER A 20 -18.76 -5.87 -10.98
CA SER A 20 -18.19 -5.92 -12.33
C SER A 20 -16.67 -5.83 -12.30
N LEU A 21 -16.08 -5.00 -11.42
CA LEU A 21 -14.63 -4.94 -11.24
C LEU A 21 -14.06 -6.25 -10.66
N TRP A 22 -14.71 -6.82 -9.65
CA TRP A 22 -14.35 -8.12 -9.08
C TRP A 22 -14.33 -9.23 -10.12
N CYS A 23 -15.32 -9.29 -11.01
CA CYS A 23 -15.32 -10.27 -12.11
C CYS A 23 -14.10 -10.10 -13.04
N LEU A 24 -13.64 -8.87 -13.26
CA LEU A 24 -12.48 -8.58 -14.12
C LEU A 24 -11.16 -9.00 -13.46
N THR A 25 -11.06 -8.95 -12.13
CA THR A 25 -9.81 -9.28 -11.42
C THR A 25 -9.44 -10.77 -11.51
N PHE A 26 -10.37 -11.65 -11.91
CA PHE A 26 -10.05 -13.06 -12.16
C PHE A 26 -9.14 -13.30 -13.36
N ASN A 27 -8.97 -12.30 -14.23
CA ASN A 27 -7.98 -12.34 -15.31
C ASN A 27 -6.66 -11.74 -14.80
N PRO A 28 -5.56 -12.52 -14.67
CA PRO A 28 -4.27 -12.04 -14.14
C PRO A 28 -3.75 -10.80 -14.86
N THR A 29 -3.82 -10.78 -16.20
CA THR A 29 -3.36 -9.64 -17.02
C THR A 29 -4.16 -8.36 -16.77
N ILE A 30 -5.42 -8.48 -16.32
CA ILE A 30 -6.21 -7.33 -15.91
C ILE A 30 -5.87 -6.96 -14.46
N ALA A 31 -5.76 -7.94 -13.56
CA ALA A 31 -5.39 -7.73 -12.15
C ALA A 31 -4.08 -6.95 -12.01
N GLU A 32 -3.05 -7.28 -12.78
CA GLU A 32 -1.76 -6.56 -12.81
C GLU A 32 -1.89 -5.08 -13.22
N LYS A 33 -2.96 -4.71 -13.93
CA LYS A 33 -3.19 -3.32 -14.36
C LYS A 33 -3.99 -2.50 -13.36
N PHE A 34 -4.72 -3.14 -12.44
CA PHE A 34 -5.57 -2.46 -11.45
C PHE A 34 -4.85 -1.39 -10.61
N PRO A 35 -3.61 -1.62 -10.12
CA PRO A 35 -2.89 -0.63 -9.32
C PRO A 35 -2.70 0.70 -10.04
N HIS A 36 -2.53 0.65 -11.37
CA HIS A 36 -2.29 1.82 -12.22
C HIS A 36 -3.57 2.55 -12.66
N THR A 37 -4.76 1.98 -12.45
CA THR A 37 -6.02 2.62 -12.90
C THR A 37 -6.64 3.57 -11.88
N GLY A 38 -6.08 3.67 -10.67
CA GLY A 38 -6.69 4.38 -9.54
C GLY A 38 -7.90 3.67 -8.92
N ALA A 39 -8.16 2.41 -9.30
CA ALA A 39 -9.28 1.65 -8.76
C ALA A 39 -9.12 1.39 -7.26
N ILE A 40 -7.89 1.07 -6.81
CA ILE A 40 -7.60 0.79 -5.40
C ILE A 40 -7.94 1.98 -4.50
N GLN A 41 -7.57 3.20 -4.92
CA GLN A 41 -7.92 4.42 -4.20
C GLN A 41 -9.44 4.60 -4.08
N ILE A 42 -10.16 4.50 -5.20
CA ILE A 42 -11.62 4.67 -5.22
C ILE A 42 -12.31 3.64 -4.32
N LEU A 43 -11.88 2.37 -4.39
CA LEU A 43 -12.45 1.30 -3.58
C LEU A 43 -12.11 1.48 -2.09
N GLY A 44 -10.89 1.92 -1.76
CA GLY A 44 -10.48 2.21 -0.39
C GLY A 44 -11.29 3.35 0.24
N ASP A 45 -11.55 4.42 -0.52
CA ASP A 45 -12.39 5.52 -0.07
C ASP A 45 -13.83 5.04 0.20
N ILE A 46 -14.44 4.29 -0.73
CA ILE A 46 -15.78 3.72 -0.54
C ILE A 46 -15.82 2.77 0.66
N LEU A 47 -14.81 1.92 0.83
CA LEU A 47 -14.71 0.98 1.95
C LEU A 47 -14.70 1.72 3.30
N SER A 48 -13.96 2.82 3.38
CA SER A 48 -13.82 3.60 4.62
C SER A 48 -15.12 4.31 5.05
N GLU A 49 -16.02 4.60 4.10
CA GLU A 49 -17.29 5.30 4.35
C GLU A 49 -18.50 4.35 4.39
N SER A 50 -18.38 3.14 3.84
CA SER A 50 -19.50 2.22 3.70
C SER A 50 -19.89 1.59 5.03
N THR A 51 -21.21 1.59 5.30
CA THR A 51 -21.83 0.82 6.38
C THR A 51 -22.62 -0.37 5.85
N LYS A 52 -22.58 -0.62 4.53
CA LYS A 52 -23.34 -1.68 3.87
C LYS A 52 -22.46 -2.90 3.69
N GLU A 53 -22.74 -3.95 4.45
CA GLU A 53 -21.98 -5.20 4.47
C GLU A 53 -21.74 -5.79 3.08
N LYS A 54 -22.76 -5.84 2.22
CA LYS A 54 -22.59 -6.35 0.85
C LYS A 54 -21.60 -5.54 0.00
N VAL A 55 -21.48 -4.23 0.26
CA VAL A 55 -20.51 -3.36 -0.44
C VAL A 55 -19.11 -3.60 0.12
N ILE A 56 -19.00 -3.74 1.44
CA ILE A 56 -17.74 -4.09 2.12
C ILE A 56 -17.23 -5.43 1.60
N ARG A 57 -18.07 -6.47 1.64
CA ARG A 57 -17.72 -7.83 1.18
C ARG A 57 -17.20 -7.85 -0.26
N ILE A 58 -17.88 -7.18 -1.20
CA ILE A 58 -17.42 -7.18 -2.59
C ILE A 58 -16.12 -6.40 -2.78
N ILE A 59 -15.86 -5.35 -1.99
CA ILE A 59 -14.59 -4.63 -2.04
C ILE A 59 -13.45 -5.50 -1.51
N LEU A 60 -13.63 -6.14 -0.35
CA LEU A 60 -12.61 -7.01 0.23
C LEU A 60 -12.31 -8.20 -0.68
N GLY A 61 -13.34 -8.86 -1.23
CA GLY A 61 -13.14 -9.91 -2.23
C GLY A 61 -12.45 -9.41 -3.51
N THR A 62 -12.66 -8.14 -3.90
CA THR A 62 -11.91 -7.52 -5.01
C THR A 62 -10.44 -7.36 -4.68
N PHE A 63 -10.12 -6.84 -3.49
CA PHE A 63 -8.74 -6.66 -3.05
C PHE A 63 -8.00 -7.99 -2.90
N ARG A 64 -8.62 -8.98 -2.26
CA ARG A 64 -8.05 -10.33 -2.14
C ARG A 64 -7.74 -10.92 -3.51
N ASN A 65 -8.72 -10.90 -4.41
CA ASN A 65 -8.54 -11.48 -5.74
C ASN A 65 -7.48 -10.74 -6.57
N ILE A 66 -7.29 -9.43 -6.39
CA ILE A 66 -6.17 -8.71 -7.03
C ILE A 66 -4.83 -9.27 -6.52
N LEU A 67 -4.65 -9.34 -5.19
CA LEU A 67 -3.39 -9.80 -4.60
C LEU A 67 -3.10 -11.27 -4.92
N GLU A 68 -4.12 -12.13 -4.96
CA GLU A 68 -3.96 -13.56 -5.29
C GLU A 68 -3.69 -13.81 -6.79
N LYS A 69 -4.01 -12.87 -7.68
CA LYS A 69 -3.89 -13.04 -9.14
C LYS A 69 -2.68 -12.37 -9.76
N ILE A 70 -2.00 -11.49 -9.03
CA ILE A 70 -0.74 -10.89 -9.48
C ILE A 70 0.37 -11.93 -9.26
N ASP A 71 1.02 -12.36 -10.36
CA ASP A 71 2.13 -13.32 -10.29
C ASP A 71 3.47 -12.64 -9.96
N ASP A 72 3.61 -11.35 -10.28
CA ASP A 72 4.79 -10.54 -9.98
C ASP A 72 4.80 -10.11 -8.50
N ARG A 73 5.74 -10.67 -7.73
CA ARG A 73 5.88 -10.39 -6.30
C ARG A 73 6.19 -8.93 -5.97
N GLU A 74 6.92 -8.21 -6.82
CA GLU A 74 7.21 -6.80 -6.57
C GLU A 74 5.92 -5.99 -6.74
N LEU A 75 5.18 -6.25 -7.82
CA LEU A 75 3.90 -5.61 -8.07
C LEU A 75 2.84 -5.97 -7.00
N GLU A 76 2.80 -7.22 -6.53
CA GLU A 76 1.92 -7.64 -5.43
C GLU A 76 2.21 -6.83 -4.15
N ARG A 77 3.50 -6.69 -3.80
CA ARG A 77 3.93 -5.93 -2.63
C ARG A 77 3.60 -4.45 -2.76
N GLU A 78 3.87 -3.83 -3.90
CA GLU A 78 3.49 -2.44 -4.18
C GLU A 78 1.97 -2.23 -4.10
N THR A 79 1.20 -3.19 -4.64
CA THR A 79 -0.26 -3.17 -4.63
C THR A 79 -0.81 -3.25 -3.20
N ALA A 80 -0.25 -4.13 -2.37
CA ALA A 80 -0.59 -4.22 -0.95
C ALA A 80 -0.26 -2.90 -0.22
N LEU A 81 0.92 -2.32 -0.46
CA LEU A 81 1.29 -1.03 0.12
C LEU A 81 0.33 0.09 -0.32
N GLN A 82 -0.08 0.12 -1.59
CA GLN A 82 -1.07 1.07 -2.09
C GLN A 82 -2.40 0.93 -1.34
N MET A 83 -2.88 -0.29 -1.09
CA MET A 83 -4.09 -0.51 -0.29
C MET A 83 -3.94 0.05 1.13
N VAL A 84 -2.78 -0.12 1.78
CA VAL A 84 -2.48 0.48 3.10
C VAL A 84 -2.59 2.00 3.04
N GLN A 85 -1.96 2.63 2.04
CA GLN A 85 -1.98 4.09 1.85
C GLN A 85 -3.40 4.63 1.59
N CYS A 86 -4.26 3.84 0.95
CA CYS A 86 -5.67 4.15 0.72
C CYS A 86 -6.58 3.86 1.93
N LYS A 87 -6.02 3.81 3.15
CA LYS A 87 -6.72 3.60 4.44
C LYS A 87 -7.34 2.20 4.64
N THR A 88 -7.09 1.26 3.73
CA THR A 88 -7.69 -0.08 3.77
C THR A 88 -7.32 -0.82 5.05
N LEU A 89 -6.03 -0.83 5.43
CA LEU A 89 -5.55 -1.53 6.63
C LEU A 89 -6.25 -1.03 7.90
N LYS A 90 -6.29 0.28 8.12
CA LYS A 90 -6.97 0.86 9.28
C LYS A 90 -8.46 0.50 9.33
N THR A 91 -9.12 0.46 8.18
CA THR A 91 -10.54 0.06 8.11
C THR A 91 -10.73 -1.43 8.43
N ILE A 92 -9.84 -2.30 7.95
CA ILE A 92 -9.84 -3.73 8.24
C ILE A 92 -9.57 -4.01 9.73
N GLU A 93 -8.59 -3.34 10.35
CA GLU A 93 -8.31 -3.47 11.80
C GLU A 93 -9.53 -3.10 12.65
N LEU A 94 -10.27 -2.05 12.28
CA LEU A 94 -11.51 -1.68 12.94
C LEU A 94 -12.62 -2.73 12.75
N MET A 95 -12.67 -3.36 11.59
CA MET A 95 -13.61 -4.43 11.27
C MET A 95 -13.28 -5.73 11.99
N ASP A 96 -12.01 -6.12 12.12
CA ASP A 96 -11.60 -7.36 12.77
C ASP A 96 -11.95 -7.39 14.28
N SER A 97 -12.03 -6.20 14.90
CA SER A 97 -12.54 -6.07 16.27
C SER A 97 -14.01 -6.48 16.44
N LYS A 98 -14.77 -6.57 15.34
CA LYS A 98 -16.18 -6.94 15.27
C LYS A 98 -16.36 -8.12 14.30
N LYS A 99 -16.37 -9.34 14.83
CA LYS A 99 -16.63 -10.53 14.00
C LYS A 99 -18.01 -10.44 13.35
N PHE A 100 -18.04 -10.70 12.04
CA PHE A 100 -19.27 -10.75 11.24
C PHE A 100 -19.88 -12.16 11.30
N ASP A 101 -21.18 -12.28 11.03
CA ASP A 101 -21.83 -13.60 10.93
C ASP A 101 -21.40 -14.36 9.65
N ASP A 102 -20.94 -13.64 8.63
CA ASP A 102 -20.45 -14.18 7.36
C ASP A 102 -19.00 -14.70 7.51
N ALA A 103 -18.83 -16.01 7.44
CA ALA A 103 -17.53 -16.66 7.56
C ALA A 103 -16.57 -16.31 6.42
N GLU A 104 -17.08 -16.12 5.20
CA GLU A 104 -16.24 -15.76 4.04
C GLU A 104 -15.71 -14.33 4.20
N LEU A 105 -16.55 -13.43 4.73
CA LEU A 105 -16.12 -12.06 5.03
C LEU A 105 -15.03 -12.01 6.11
N ASN A 106 -15.13 -12.83 7.15
CA ASN A 106 -14.09 -12.90 8.18
C ASN A 106 -12.76 -13.45 7.62
N ASP A 107 -12.82 -14.44 6.72
CA ASP A 107 -11.62 -14.99 6.05
C ASP A 107 -10.95 -13.94 5.15
N ASP A 108 -11.74 -13.17 4.39
CA ASP A 108 -11.22 -12.06 3.59
C ASP A 108 -10.56 -10.97 4.44
N VAL A 109 -11.16 -10.63 5.59
CA VAL A 109 -10.62 -9.67 6.56
C VAL A 109 -9.28 -10.16 7.11
N GLU A 110 -9.21 -11.42 7.55
CA GLU A 110 -7.99 -12.02 8.10
C GLU A 110 -6.87 -12.09 7.05
N PHE A 111 -7.18 -12.62 5.87
CA PHE A 111 -6.22 -12.70 4.75
C PHE A 111 -5.62 -11.33 4.40
N LEU A 112 -6.48 -10.31 4.24
CA LEU A 112 -6.03 -8.97 3.89
C LEU A 112 -5.26 -8.33 5.05
N ASN A 113 -5.69 -8.51 6.30
CA ASN A 113 -4.99 -7.95 7.44
C ASN A 113 -3.54 -8.47 7.50
N ASP A 114 -3.36 -9.78 7.37
CA ASP A 114 -2.04 -10.42 7.39
C ASP A 114 -1.16 -9.96 6.22
N LYS A 115 -1.72 -9.96 4.99
CA LYS A 115 -0.98 -9.53 3.80
C LYS A 115 -0.56 -8.07 3.86
N LEU A 116 -1.47 -7.19 4.27
CA LEU A 116 -1.18 -5.77 4.37
C LEU A 116 -0.17 -5.49 5.49
N HIS A 117 -0.27 -6.13 6.65
CA HIS A 117 0.74 -6.00 7.71
C HIS A 117 2.11 -6.50 7.27
N SER A 118 2.18 -7.66 6.60
CA SER A 118 3.44 -8.17 6.04
C SER A 118 4.06 -7.17 5.07
N SER A 119 3.26 -6.55 4.19
CA SER A 119 3.76 -5.53 3.27
C SER A 119 4.32 -4.30 4.00
N VAL A 120 3.66 -3.83 5.07
CA VAL A 120 4.18 -2.71 5.88
C VAL A 120 5.50 -3.08 6.53
N GLN A 121 5.63 -4.28 7.09
CA GLN A 121 6.87 -4.74 7.71
C GLN A 121 8.02 -4.80 6.70
N ASP A 122 7.77 -5.38 5.53
CA ASP A 122 8.72 -5.47 4.43
C ASP A 122 9.23 -4.08 4.00
N PHE A 123 8.31 -3.14 3.76
CA PHE A 123 8.60 -1.76 3.38
C PHE A 123 8.99 -0.83 4.54
N SER A 124 9.17 -1.36 5.74
CA SER A 124 9.67 -0.62 6.92
C SER A 124 10.96 -1.21 7.48
N SER A 125 11.57 -2.18 6.79
CA SER A 125 12.82 -2.80 7.22
C SER A 125 14.03 -1.91 6.92
N PHE A 126 15.05 -1.96 7.78
CA PHE A 126 16.29 -1.22 7.56
C PHE A 126 17.05 -1.73 6.33
N ASP A 127 16.97 -3.03 6.03
CA ASP A 127 17.63 -3.60 4.87
C ASP A 127 16.99 -3.10 3.55
N GLU A 128 15.67 -2.94 3.52
CA GLU A 128 14.96 -2.33 2.39
C GLU A 128 15.43 -0.88 2.18
N TYR A 129 15.49 -0.08 3.27
CA TYR A 129 16.01 1.28 3.23
C TYR A 129 17.44 1.34 2.65
N VAL A 130 18.34 0.49 3.14
CA VAL A 130 19.73 0.45 2.68
C VAL A 130 19.81 0.07 1.20
N SER A 131 18.99 -0.88 0.75
CA SER A 131 18.89 -1.28 -0.66
C SER A 131 18.43 -0.11 -1.54
N GLU A 132 17.36 0.58 -1.12
CA GLU A 132 16.80 1.74 -1.82
C GLU A 132 17.82 2.88 -1.95
N VAL A 133 18.43 3.29 -0.84
CA VAL A 133 19.48 4.34 -0.83
C VAL A 133 20.66 3.97 -1.72
N LYS A 134 21.12 2.72 -1.67
CA LYS A 134 22.24 2.25 -2.51
C LYS A 134 21.90 2.22 -4.00
N SER A 135 20.64 1.97 -4.34
CA SER A 135 20.16 2.02 -5.72
C SER A 135 20.10 3.46 -6.28
N GLY A 136 19.94 4.45 -5.40
CA GLY A 136 19.73 5.85 -5.74
C GLY A 136 18.34 6.18 -6.29
N ARG A 137 17.41 5.22 -6.29
CA ARG A 137 16.01 5.38 -6.74
C ARG A 137 15.06 5.56 -5.56
N LEU A 138 15.26 6.63 -4.82
CA LEU A 138 14.47 6.94 -3.62
C LEU A 138 13.02 7.29 -3.99
N GLN A 139 12.07 6.69 -3.28
CA GLN A 139 10.65 7.02 -3.38
C GLN A 139 10.03 7.16 -1.99
N TRP A 140 8.86 7.80 -1.92
CA TRP A 140 8.15 7.93 -0.66
C TRP A 140 7.56 6.59 -0.19
N SER A 141 8.28 5.91 0.70
CA SER A 141 7.90 4.64 1.31
C SER A 141 7.81 4.77 2.86
N PRO A 142 7.29 3.76 3.58
CA PRO A 142 7.21 3.77 5.04
C PRO A 142 8.54 3.96 5.76
N VAL A 143 9.67 3.47 5.23
CA VAL A 143 11.00 3.71 5.83
C VAL A 143 11.35 5.20 5.91
N HIS A 144 10.90 6.02 4.96
CA HIS A 144 11.18 7.46 4.96
C HIS A 144 10.24 8.27 5.85
N LYS A 145 9.01 7.79 6.08
CA LYS A 145 7.94 8.54 6.77
C LYS A 145 7.71 8.13 8.22
N SER A 146 8.16 6.94 8.61
CA SER A 146 7.85 6.37 9.93
C SER A 146 8.79 6.91 11.00
N GLU A 147 8.26 7.70 11.95
CA GLU A 147 9.03 8.15 13.12
C GLU A 147 9.61 6.96 13.93
N LYS A 148 8.87 5.85 13.98
CA LYS A 148 9.33 4.64 14.66
C LYS A 148 10.57 4.06 13.99
N PHE A 149 10.61 4.04 12.65
CA PHE A 149 11.77 3.58 11.89
C PHE A 149 13.01 4.40 12.23
N TRP A 150 12.90 5.73 12.19
CA TRP A 150 14.04 6.62 12.48
C TRP A 150 14.50 6.52 13.93
N ARG A 151 13.57 6.45 14.89
CA ARG A 151 13.90 6.24 16.31
C ARG A 151 14.71 4.96 16.54
N GLU A 152 14.41 3.90 15.81
CA GLU A 152 15.07 2.59 15.97
C GLU A 152 16.37 2.48 15.17
N ASN A 153 16.50 3.18 14.03
CA ASN A 153 17.57 2.92 13.06
C ASN A 153 18.52 4.10 12.82
N ALA A 154 18.21 5.33 13.24
CA ALA A 154 19.06 6.51 12.98
C ALA A 154 20.52 6.31 13.44
N GLN A 155 20.73 5.65 14.58
CA GLN A 155 22.08 5.38 15.09
C GLN A 155 22.93 4.51 14.16
N LYS A 156 22.30 3.63 13.35
CA LYS A 156 23.01 2.77 12.38
C LYS A 156 23.61 3.57 11.21
N PHE A 157 23.22 4.82 11.01
CA PHE A 157 23.82 5.69 9.99
C PHE A 157 25.27 6.06 10.32
N ASN A 158 25.67 5.91 11.59
CA ASN A 158 27.05 6.12 12.05
C ASN A 158 27.97 4.93 11.73
N ASP A 159 27.40 3.79 11.35
CA ASP A 159 28.17 2.59 11.05
C ASP A 159 28.99 2.76 9.76
N LYS A 160 30.07 1.96 9.65
CA LYS A 160 30.94 1.90 8.46
C LYS A 160 31.43 3.27 8.00
N ASP A 161 31.84 4.11 8.95
CA ASP A 161 32.33 5.47 8.69
C ASP A 161 31.30 6.31 7.91
N PHE A 162 30.05 6.33 8.42
CA PHE A 162 28.95 7.12 7.87
C PHE A 162 28.62 6.80 6.41
N GLU A 163 28.71 5.52 6.01
CA GLU A 163 28.52 5.08 4.62
C GLU A 163 27.18 5.57 4.05
N LEU A 164 26.08 5.39 4.79
CA LEU A 164 24.74 5.76 4.34
C LEU A 164 24.59 7.27 4.17
N LEU A 165 25.08 8.05 5.14
CA LEU A 165 25.04 9.51 5.07
C LEU A 165 25.84 10.03 3.87
N LYS A 166 27.01 9.45 3.60
CA LYS A 166 27.83 9.79 2.42
C LYS A 166 27.10 9.47 1.11
N ILE A 167 26.36 8.37 1.03
CA ILE A 167 25.57 8.02 -0.15
C ILE A 167 24.44 9.03 -0.35
N LEU A 168 23.71 9.41 0.71
CA LEU A 168 22.66 10.42 0.64
C LEU A 168 23.19 11.78 0.16
N ILE A 169 24.33 12.23 0.69
CA ILE A 169 24.99 13.46 0.21
C ILE A 169 25.34 13.35 -1.27
N LYS A 170 25.92 12.21 -1.70
CA LYS A 170 26.24 11.99 -3.11
C LYS A 170 25.00 11.99 -4.01
N ILE A 171 23.87 11.47 -3.53
CA ILE A 171 22.58 11.56 -4.24
C ILE A 171 22.20 13.03 -4.43
N LEU A 172 22.33 13.87 -3.40
CA LEU A 172 22.05 15.30 -3.50
C LEU A 172 22.96 16.04 -4.48
N GLU A 173 24.21 15.61 -4.64
CA GLU A 173 25.17 16.22 -5.55
C GLU A 173 24.96 15.82 -7.01
N VAL A 174 24.54 14.57 -7.27
CA VAL A 174 24.62 13.95 -8.60
C VAL A 174 23.25 13.71 -9.24
N GLN A 175 22.19 13.48 -8.45
CA GLN A 175 20.87 13.18 -9.01
C GLN A 175 20.16 14.44 -9.54
N SER A 176 19.41 14.26 -10.62
CA SER A 176 18.53 15.29 -11.18
C SER A 176 17.06 15.05 -10.87
N ASP A 177 16.70 13.86 -10.40
CA ASP A 177 15.32 13.54 -10.05
C ASP A 177 14.90 14.30 -8.78
N THR A 178 13.93 15.19 -8.94
CA THR A 178 13.43 16.04 -7.85
C THR A 178 12.83 15.21 -6.72
N LEU A 179 12.16 14.09 -7.04
CA LEU A 179 11.57 13.23 -6.00
C LEU A 179 12.67 12.64 -5.11
N ALA A 180 13.67 12.02 -5.74
CA ALA A 180 14.79 11.42 -5.00
C ALA A 180 15.57 12.45 -4.17
N LEU A 181 15.76 13.67 -4.69
CA LEU A 181 16.38 14.77 -3.94
C LEU A 181 15.53 15.17 -2.71
N CYS A 182 14.21 15.31 -2.87
CA CYS A 182 13.33 15.64 -1.74
C CYS A 182 13.37 14.58 -0.63
N VAL A 183 13.33 13.29 -1.01
CA VAL A 183 13.43 12.18 -0.04
C VAL A 183 14.79 12.19 0.64
N ALA A 184 15.89 12.35 -0.11
CA ALA A 184 17.23 12.37 0.46
C ALA A 184 17.45 13.54 1.45
N VAL A 185 16.95 14.74 1.15
CA VAL A 185 17.03 15.89 2.08
C VAL A 185 16.21 15.62 3.34
N HIS A 186 15.01 15.04 3.18
CA HIS A 186 14.15 14.69 4.30
C HIS A 186 14.85 13.70 5.25
N ASP A 187 15.40 12.62 4.70
CA ASP A 187 16.13 11.59 5.45
C ASP A 187 17.31 12.14 6.25
N ILE A 188 18.07 13.08 5.66
CA ILE A 188 19.17 13.76 6.37
C ILE A 188 18.64 14.61 7.53
N GLY A 189 17.42 15.15 7.42
CA GLY A 189 16.79 15.91 8.50
C GLY A 189 16.20 15.05 9.62
N GLU A 190 15.80 13.81 9.32
CA GLU A 190 15.29 12.85 10.30
C GLU A 190 16.41 12.18 11.13
N TYR A 191 17.62 12.07 10.57
CA TYR A 191 18.84 11.62 11.25
C TYR A 191 19.41 12.67 12.21
#